data_AF-A0A1M6KSM9-F1
#
_entry.id   AF-A0A1M6KSM9-F1
#
_cell.length_a   1.000
_cell.length_b   1.000
_cell.length_c   1.000
_cell.angle_alpha   90.00
_cell.angle_beta   90.00
_cell.angle_gamma   90.00
#
_symmetry.space_group_name_H-M   'P 1'
#
loop_
_entity.id
_entity.type
_entity.pdbx_description
1 polymer ?
#
loop_
_entity_poly.entity_id
_entity_poly.type
_entity_poly.pdbx_seq_one_letter_code
_entity_poly.pdbx_strand_id
1 'polypeptide(L)' 'MDKRYVIRTDAFISEPMSREEAIQQVKKYDQQGVSAYIVSEEESKRIKPGEFRTPKWS' A
#
# COMPACT_ATOMS: atom_id res chain seq x y z
N MET A 1 -20.67 1.72 -2.06
CA MET A 1 -19.64 2.33 -1.20
C MET A 1 -18.32 2.25 -1.94
N ASP A 2 -17.74 3.41 -2.26
CA ASP A 2 -16.48 3.48 -3.00
C ASP A 2 -15.35 2.96 -2.12
N LYS A 3 -14.76 1.83 -2.52
CA LYS A 3 -13.60 1.26 -1.83
C LYS A 3 -12.36 2.05 -2.24
N ARG A 4 -11.72 2.72 -1.29
CA ARG A 4 -10.44 3.40 -1.48
C ARG A 4 -9.28 2.56 -0.97
N TYR A 5 -8.13 2.76 -1.58
CA TYR A 5 -6.90 2.01 -1.31
C TYR A 5 -5.76 2.98 -1.05
N VAL A 6 -4.78 2.56 -0.28
CA VAL A 6 -3.55 3.30 -0.04
C VAL A 6 -2.36 2.42 -0.39
N ILE A 7 -1.22 3.04 -0.62
CA ILE A 7 0.05 2.35 -0.79
C ILE A 7 0.85 2.43 0.50
N ARG A 8 1.19 1.27 1.05
CA ARG A 8 2.14 1.13 2.17
C ARG A 8 3.50 0.76 1.61
N THR A 9 4.49 1.62 1.83
CA THR A 9 5.91 1.28 1.68
C THR A 9 6.51 0.99 3.05
N ASP A 10 7.81 0.75 3.19
CA ASP A 10 8.42 0.63 4.52
C ASP A 10 8.38 1.96 5.27
N ALA A 11 8.58 3.07 4.57
CA ALA A 11 8.74 4.40 5.16
C ALA A 11 7.43 5.16 5.39
N PHE A 12 6.40 4.98 4.55
CA PHE A 12 5.17 5.78 4.66
C PHE A 12 3.92 5.06 4.16
N ILE A 13 2.77 5.72 4.32
CA ILE A 13 1.47 5.35 3.76
C ILE A 13 1.01 6.52 2.88
N SER A 14 0.59 6.24 1.65
CA SER A 14 0.10 7.28 0.72
C SER A 14 -1.32 7.75 1.09
N GLU A 15 -1.77 8.79 0.40
CA GLU A 15 -3.18 9.19 0.44
C GLU A 15 -4.09 8.12 -0.19
N PRO A 16 -5.38 8.07 0.22
CA PRO A 16 -6.37 7.16 -0.37
C PRO A 16 -6.65 7.49 -1.85
N MET A 17 -6.66 6.46 -2.68
CA MET A 17 -6.86 6.52 -4.13
C MET A 17 -7.76 5.37 -4.62
N SER A 18 -8.13 5.42 -5.90
CA SER A 18 -8.86 4.33 -6.55
C SER A 18 -7.99 3.07 -6.70
N ARG A 19 -8.63 1.94 -7.03
CA ARG A 19 -7.91 0.68 -7.25
C ARG A 19 -6.95 0.78 -8.43
N GLU A 20 -7.39 1.40 -9.51
CA GLU A 20 -6.63 1.56 -10.74
C GLU A 20 -5.40 2.44 -10.49
N GLU A 21 -5.55 3.54 -9.75
CA GLU A 21 -4.43 4.40 -9.35
C GLU A 21 -3.44 3.64 -8.47
N ALA A 22 -3.93 2.88 -7.49
CA ALA A 22 -3.06 2.09 -6.61
C ALA A 22 -2.22 1.06 -7.38
N ILE A 23 -2.82 0.39 -8.38
CA ILE A 23 -2.10 -0.56 -9.24
C ILE A 23 -1.01 0.15 -10.04
N GLN A 24 -1.30 1.31 -10.63
CA GLN A 24 -0.31 2.07 -11.39
C GLN A 24 0.82 2.57 -10.48
N GLN A 25 0.49 2.99 -9.26
CA GLN A 25 1.48 3.51 -8.33
C GLN A 25 2.43 2.42 -7.81
N VAL A 26 1.92 1.23 -7.47
CA VAL A 26 2.79 0.10 -7.06
C VAL A 26 3.71 -0.33 -8.19
N LYS A 27 3.24 -0.36 -9.44
CA LYS A 27 4.11 -0.66 -10.58
C LYS A 27 5.26 0.34 -10.73
N LYS A 28 4.99 1.63 -10.49
CA LYS A 28 6.05 2.66 -10.52
C LYS A 28 7.06 2.46 -9.39
N TYR A 29 6.61 2.10 -8.19
CA TYR A 29 7.50 1.81 -7.07
C TYR A 29 8.34 0.56 -7.30
N ASP A 30 7.75 -0.50 -7.86
CA ASP A 30 8.46 -1.72 -8.23
C ASP A 30 9.58 -1.44 -9.25
N GLN A 31 9.29 -0.63 -10.28
CA GLN A 31 10.32 -0.16 -11.24
C GLN A 31 11.46 0.64 -10.58
N GLN A 32 11.21 1.25 -9.42
CA GLN A 32 12.21 2.00 -8.65
C GLN A 32 12.90 1.12 -7.58
N GLY A 33 12.59 -0.18 -7.52
CA GLY A 33 13.11 -1.10 -6.50
C GLY A 33 12.50 -0.88 -5.11
N VAL A 34 11.37 -0.16 -5.01
CA VAL A 34 10.69 0.12 -3.75
C VAL A 34 9.61 -0.93 -3.52
N SER A 35 9.73 -1.69 -2.42
CA SER A 35 8.67 -2.59 -1.98
C SER A 35 7.45 -1.80 -1.51
N ALA A 36 6.33 -1.99 -2.21
CA ALA A 36 5.09 -1.28 -1.98
C ALA A 36 3.90 -2.23 -2.02
N TYR A 37 2.94 -2.03 -1.10
CA TYR A 37 1.77 -2.88 -0.93
C TYR A 37 0.49 -2.05 -1.07
N ILE A 38 -0.48 -2.59 -1.82
CA ILE A 38 -1.83 -2.03 -1.87
C ILE A 38 -2.59 -2.52 -0.65
N VAL A 39 -3.15 -1.59 0.12
CA VAL A 39 -3.94 -1.87 1.32
C VAL A 39 -5.24 -1.09 1.25
N SER A 40 -6.34 -1.61 1.82
CA SER A 40 -7.58 -0.81 1.91
C SER A 40 -7.41 0.36 2.88
N GLU A 41 -8.16 1.44 2.69
CA GLU A 41 -8.15 2.58 3.62
C GLU A 41 -8.52 2.16 5.06
N GLU A 42 -9.44 1.20 5.21
CA GLU A 42 -9.82 0.68 6.52
C GLU A 42 -8.68 -0.07 7.20
N GLU A 43 -7.96 -0.89 6.44
CA GLU A 43 -6.84 -1.67 6.97
C GLU A 43 -5.64 -0.77 7.27
N SER A 44 -5.41 0.29 6.48
CA SER A 44 -4.34 1.24 6.77
C SER A 44 -4.51 1.98 8.09
N LYS A 45 -5.75 2.15 8.56
CA LYS A 45 -6.04 2.73 9.88
C LYS A 45 -5.79 1.74 11.02
N ARG A 46 -5.79 0.43 10.73
CA ARG A 46 -5.51 -0.64 11.72
C ARG A 46 -4.01 -0.93 11.84
N ILE A 47 -3.25 -0.73 10.77
CA ILE A 47 -1.80 -0.94 10.77
C ILE A 47 -1.13 0.14 11.64
N LYS A 48 -0.68 -0.26 12.83
CA LYS A 48 0.20 0.56 13.66
C LYS A 48 1.64 0.52 13.14
N PRO A 49 2.45 1.57 13.36
CA PRO A 49 3.89 1.51 13.07
C PRO A 49 4.52 0.27 13.73
N GLY A 50 5.09 -0.62 12.93
CA GLY A 50 5.73 -1.87 13.40
C GLY A 50 4.86 -3.14 13.40
N GLU A 51 3.54 -3.04 13.17
CA GLU A 51 2.65 -4.21 13.14
C GLU A 51 2.32 -4.73 11.72
N PHE A 52 2.81 -4.05 10.68
CA PHE A 52 2.62 -4.52 9.31
C PHE A 52 3.38 -5.83 9.09
N ARG A 53 2.65 -6.93 8.95
CA ARG A 53 3.22 -8.23 8.62
C ARG A 53 3.54 -8.27 7.14
N THR A 54 4.73 -7.78 6.78
CA THR A 54 5.25 -7.82 5.41
C THR A 54 5.15 -9.24 4.87
N PRO A 55 4.38 -9.47 3.79
CA PRO A 55 4.26 -10.79 3.19
C PRO A 55 5.64 -11.30 2.77
N LYS A 56 6.03 -12.48 3.25
CA LYS A 56 7.24 -13.17 2.78
C LYS A 56 6.85 -14.05 1.60
N TRP A 57 7.33 -13.69 0.42
CA TRP A 57 7.21 -14.52 -0.78
C TRP A 57 8.54 -15.27 -0.89
N SER A 58 8.57 -16.48 -0.31
CA SER A 58 9.68 -17.44 -0.45
C SER A 58 9.35 -18.46 -1.52
#